data_AF-A0A5C4RL17-F1
#
_entry.id   AF-A0A5C4RL17-F1
#
_cell.length_a   1.000
_cell.length_b   1.000
_cell.length_c   1.000
_cell.angle_alpha   90.00
_cell.angle_beta   90.00
_cell.angle_gamma   90.00
#
_symmetry.space_group_name_H-M   'P 1'
#
loop_
_entity.id
_entity.type
_entity.pdbx_description
1 polymer ?
#
loop_
_entity_poly.entity_id
_entity_poly.type
_entity_poly.pdbx_seq_one_letter_code
_entity_poly.pdbx_strand_id
1 'polypeptide(L)'
;MSISENYIRRLIIKVACDTTGDSVEELIERGRLEIPARDAIEFVVRLEALFDCTLGWLRYELLSIEINKFSAIVSDALNARASTASTLSGLQEDPV
;
A
#
# COMPACT_ATOMS: atom_id res chain seq x y z
N MET A 1 7.90 -4.40 -14.54
CA MET A 1 7.21 -3.12 -14.74
C MET A 1 7.25 -2.39 -13.40
N SER A 2 7.94 -1.25 -13.30
CA SER A 2 7.98 -0.48 -12.04
C SER A 2 6.74 0.40 -11.94
N ILE A 3 6.04 0.32 -10.81
CA ILE A 3 4.93 1.22 -10.53
C ILE A 3 5.54 2.56 -10.08
N SER A 4 5.10 3.68 -10.67
CA SER A 4 5.58 4.99 -10.27
C SER A 4 5.16 5.31 -8.83
N GLU A 5 6.07 5.88 -8.03
CA GLU A 5 5.76 6.38 -6.68
C GLU A 5 4.58 7.37 -6.67
N ASN A 6 4.44 8.17 -7.74
CA ASN A 6 3.32 9.10 -7.89
C ASN A 6 1.98 8.34 -8.01
N TYR A 7 1.98 7.23 -8.74
CA TYR A 7 0.79 6.39 -8.86
C TYR A 7 0.44 5.71 -7.53
N ILE A 8 1.43 5.19 -6.81
CA ILE A 8 1.25 4.60 -5.47
C ILE A 8 0.61 5.63 -4.54
N ARG A 9 1.18 6.84 -4.48
CA ARG A 9 0.66 7.94 -3.66
C ARG A 9 -0.78 8.30 -4.01
N ARG A 10 -1.13 8.40 -5.30
CA ARG A 10 -2.50 8.72 -5.74
C ARG A 10 -3.50 7.66 -5.31
N LEU A 11 -3.15 6.38 -5.42
CA LEU A 11 -4.02 5.30 -4.97
C LEU A 11 -4.20 5.29 -3.45
N ILE A 12 -3.11 5.49 -2.68
CA ILE A 12 -3.18 5.62 -1.22
C ILE A 12 -4.16 6.75 -0.83
N ILE A 13 -4.03 7.92 -1.45
CA ILE A 13 -4.91 9.07 -1.20
C ILE A 13 -6.36 8.72 -1.54
N LYS A 14 -6.61 8.13 -2.73
CA LYS A 14 -7.96 7.77 -3.15
C LYS A 14 -8.63 6.80 -2.18
N VAL A 15 -7.94 5.72 -1.81
CA VAL A 15 -8.48 4.69 -0.91
C VAL A 15 -8.68 5.26 0.50
N ALA A 16 -7.77 6.12 0.97
CA ALA A 16 -7.94 6.79 2.26
C ALA A 16 -9.21 7.65 2.29
N CYS A 17 -9.42 8.48 1.26
CA CYS A 17 -10.63 9.32 1.15
C CYS A 17 -11.91 8.45 1.05
N ASP A 18 -11.88 7.37 0.28
CA ASP A 18 -13.02 6.44 0.18
C ASP A 18 -13.33 5.73 1.50
N THR A 19 -12.32 5.55 2.35
CA THR A 19 -12.45 4.89 3.64
C THR A 19 -12.91 5.86 4.73
N THR A 20 -12.35 7.07 4.81
CA THR A 20 -12.64 8.01 5.90
C THR A 20 -13.75 9.01 5.57
N GLY A 21 -14.03 9.22 4.28
CA GLY A 21 -14.90 10.29 3.81
C GLY A 21 -14.24 11.67 3.77
N ASP A 22 -12.93 11.76 4.07
CA ASP A 22 -12.16 13.01 3.96
C ASP A 22 -12.08 13.48 2.50
N SER A 23 -11.98 14.79 2.30
CA SER A 23 -11.66 15.33 0.98
C SER A 23 -10.18 15.13 0.64
N VAL A 24 -9.87 15.12 -0.66
CA VAL A 24 -8.49 15.00 -1.15
C VAL A 24 -7.66 16.21 -0.69
N GLU A 25 -8.25 17.40 -0.71
CA GLU A 25 -7.64 18.66 -0.31
C GLU A 25 -7.22 18.63 1.17
N GLU A 26 -8.13 18.25 2.07
CA GLU A 26 -7.85 18.13 3.51
C GLU A 26 -6.75 17.09 3.76
N LEU A 27 -6.82 15.93 3.10
CA LEU A 27 -5.81 14.89 3.28
C LEU A 27 -4.42 15.32 2.79
N ILE A 28 -4.35 16.06 1.68
CA ILE A 28 -3.10 16.63 1.15
C ILE A 28 -2.54 17.69 2.09
N GLU A 29 -3.38 18.59 2.60
CA GLU A 29 -2.99 19.64 3.54
C GLU A 29 -2.44 19.06 4.85
N ARG A 30 -3.10 18.03 5.41
CA ARG A 30 -2.60 17.30 6.58
C ARG A 30 -1.30 16.56 6.29
N GLY A 31 -1.10 16.10 5.05
CA GLY A 31 0.08 15.32 4.62
C GLY A 31 0.19 13.93 5.29
N ARG A 32 -0.83 13.50 6.02
CA ARG A 32 -0.82 12.33 6.91
C ARG A 32 -2.13 11.55 6.81
N LEU A 33 -1.99 10.23 6.77
CA LEU A 33 -3.11 9.31 6.95
C LEU A 33 -3.50 9.30 8.42
N GLU A 34 -4.79 9.50 8.68
CA GLU A 34 -5.40 9.35 10.00
C GLU A 34 -6.65 8.50 9.83
N ILE A 35 -6.47 7.18 9.86
CA ILE A 35 -7.55 6.23 9.59
C ILE A 35 -7.94 5.56 10.92
N PRO A 36 -9.19 5.70 11.37
CA PRO A 36 -9.67 5.08 12.61
C PRO A 36 -9.40 3.58 12.65
N ALA A 37 -9.19 3.03 13.84
CA ALA A 37 -8.86 1.60 14.02
C ALA A 37 -9.84 0.66 13.32
N ARG A 38 -11.13 1.00 13.34
CA ARG A 38 -12.21 0.23 12.71
C ARG A 38 -12.04 0.11 11.19
N ASP A 39 -11.46 1.13 10.58
CA ASP A 39 -11.37 1.31 9.13
C ASP A 39 -9.95 0.97 8.61
N ALA A 40 -8.95 0.92 9.49
CA ALA A 40 -7.55 0.75 9.14
C ALA A 40 -7.25 -0.60 8.45
N ILE A 41 -7.85 -1.70 8.93
CA ILE A 41 -7.68 -3.02 8.32
C ILE A 41 -8.28 -3.04 6.91
N GLU A 42 -9.48 -2.50 6.74
CA GLU A 42 -10.14 -2.42 5.43
C GLU A 42 -9.31 -1.59 4.43
N PHE A 43 -8.81 -0.44 4.88
CA PHE A 43 -7.93 0.41 4.08
C PHE A 43 -6.69 -0.36 3.59
N VAL A 44 -5.98 -1.05 4.50
CA VAL A 44 -4.77 -1.80 4.14
C VAL A 44 -5.10 -2.95 3.20
N VAL A 45 -6.12 -3.76 3.50
CA VAL A 45 -6.49 -4.92 2.67
C VAL A 45 -6.89 -4.49 1.25
N ARG A 46 -7.59 -3.35 1.08
CA ARG A 46 -7.89 -2.80 -0.24
C ARG A 46 -6.62 -2.44 -1.01
N LEU A 47 -5.62 -1.86 -0.35
CA LEU A 47 -4.34 -1.54 -0.99
C LEU A 47 -3.53 -2.79 -1.33
N GLU A 48 -3.47 -3.77 -0.42
CA GLU A 48 -2.86 -5.08 -0.67
C GLU A 48 -3.46 -5.75 -1.92
N ALA A 49 -4.78 -5.70 -2.07
CA ALA A 49 -5.46 -6.23 -3.25
C ALA A 49 -5.15 -5.45 -4.54
N LEU A 50 -5.12 -4.11 -4.48
CA LEU A 50 -4.83 -3.26 -5.65
C LEU A 50 -3.38 -3.40 -6.14
N PHE A 51 -2.46 -3.54 -5.21
CA PHE A 51 -1.03 -3.67 -5.50
C PHE A 51 -0.58 -5.12 -5.66
N ASP A 52 -1.43 -6.08 -5.30
CA ASP A 52 -1.12 -7.51 -5.22
C ASP A 52 0.15 -7.74 -4.36
N CYS A 53 0.20 -7.11 -3.19
CA CYS A 53 1.33 -7.21 -2.24
C CYS A 53 0.84 -7.43 -0.81
N THR A 54 1.76 -7.75 0.09
CA THR A 54 1.46 -7.90 1.52
C THR A 54 2.14 -6.79 2.31
N LEU A 55 1.35 -6.00 3.04
CA LEU A 55 1.77 -4.96 3.96
C LEU A 55 1.78 -5.46 5.41
N GLY A 56 1.12 -6.58 5.70
CA GLY A 56 1.23 -7.30 6.98
C GLY A 56 0.58 -6.56 8.15
N TRP A 57 -0.38 -5.68 7.88
CA TRP A 57 -1.05 -4.90 8.91
C TRP A 57 -2.17 -5.69 9.58
N LEU A 58 -1.90 -6.22 10.78
CA LEU A 58 -2.86 -7.04 11.53
C LEU A 58 -3.37 -6.36 12.81
N ARG A 59 -2.97 -5.11 13.06
CA ARG A 59 -3.28 -4.39 14.30
C ARG A 59 -4.57 -3.60 14.17
N TYR A 60 -5.49 -3.80 15.11
CA TYR A 60 -6.69 -2.99 15.28
C TYR A 60 -6.35 -1.73 16.09
N GLU A 61 -5.68 -0.78 15.45
CA GLU A 61 -5.26 0.50 16.05
C GLU A 61 -5.40 1.64 15.05
N LEU A 62 -5.40 2.88 15.54
CA LEU A 62 -5.39 4.07 14.68
C LEU A 62 -4.18 4.02 13.75
N LEU A 63 -4.42 4.00 12.43
CA LEU A 63 -3.35 4.15 11.45
C LEU A 63 -3.06 5.64 11.32
N SER A 64 -1.95 6.06 11.93
CA SER A 64 -1.46 7.42 11.86
C SER A 64 -0.04 7.40 11.27
N ILE A 65 0.10 7.83 10.01
CA ILE A 65 1.40 7.80 9.31
C ILE A 65 1.47 8.84 8.19
N GLU A 66 2.63 9.46 7.98
CA GLU A 66 2.83 10.37 6.85
C GLU A 66 2.62 9.65 5.52
N ILE A 67 1.94 10.29 4.58
CA ILE A 67 1.62 9.68 3.28
C ILE A 67 2.90 9.27 2.54
N ASN A 68 3.96 10.07 2.63
CA ASN A 68 5.26 9.74 2.03
C ASN A 68 5.89 8.48 2.63
N LYS A 69 5.88 8.36 3.96
CA LYS A 69 6.42 7.18 4.66
C LYS A 69 5.62 5.93 4.31
N PHE A 70 4.30 6.03 4.29
CA PHE A 70 3.45 4.90 3.91
C PHE A 70 3.63 4.53 2.43
N SER A 71 3.79 5.51 1.53
CA SER A 71 4.08 5.25 0.12
C SER A 71 5.40 4.49 -0.07
N ALA A 72 6.44 4.82 0.72
CA ALA A 72 7.70 4.09 0.71
C ALA A 72 7.53 2.63 1.17
N ILE A 73 6.77 2.38 2.25
CA ILE A 73 6.45 1.01 2.72
C ILE A 73 5.77 0.19 1.63
N VAL A 74 4.80 0.78 0.92
CA VAL A 74 4.11 0.10 -0.20
C VAL A 74 5.07 -0.18 -1.35
N SER A 75 5.94 0.77 -1.68
CA SER A 75 6.96 0.61 -2.72
C SER A 75 7.93 -0.53 -2.39
N ASP A 76 8.41 -0.59 -1.15
CA ASP A 76 9.30 -1.66 -0.68
C ASP A 76 8.61 -3.03 -0.75
N ALA A 77 7.34 -3.12 -0.34
CA ALA A 77 6.56 -4.36 -0.45
C ALA A 77 6.39 -4.83 -1.90
N LEU A 78 6.13 -3.90 -2.83
CA LEU A 78 6.05 -4.19 -4.27
C LEU A 78 7.38 -4.72 -4.83
N ASN A 79 8.50 -4.10 -4.43
CA ASN A 79 9.84 -4.50 -4.85
C ASN A 79 10.25 -5.86 -4.28
N ALA A 80 9.91 -6.14 -3.02
CA ALA A 80 10.12 -7.44 -2.39
C ALA A 80 9.38 -8.55 -3.16
N ARG A 81 8.10 -8.33 -3.50
CA ARG A 81 7.32 -9.28 -4.32
C ARG A 81 7.96 -9.54 -5.68
N ALA A 82 8.35 -8.48 -6.39
CA ALA A 82 8.97 -8.61 -7.71
C ALA A 82 10.27 -9.45 -7.65
N SER A 83 11.02 -9.31 -6.55
CA SER A 83 12.23 -10.10 -6.30
C SER A 83 11.89 -11.57 -6.06
N THR A 84 10.91 -11.88 -5.21
CA THR A 84 10.44 -13.26 -4.95
C THR A 84 9.91 -13.93 -6.21
N ALA A 85 9.11 -13.22 -7.02
CA ALA A 85 8.59 -13.74 -8.28
C ALA A 85 9.71 -14.07 -9.27
N SER A 86 10.74 -13.22 -9.36
CA SER A 86 11.90 -13.45 -10.22
C SER A 86 12.73 -14.66 -9.79
N THR A 87 12.91 -14.85 -8.47
CA THR A 87 13.58 -16.05 -7.93
C THR A 87 12.80 -17.32 -8.24
N LEU A 88 11.48 -17.31 -8.11
CA LEU A 88 10.64 -18.48 -8.38
C LEU A 88 10.62 -18.85 -9.87
N SER A 89 10.58 -17.86 -10.77
CA SER A 89 10.65 -18.12 -12.21
C SER A 89 11.99 -18.71 -12.65
N GLY A 90 13.10 -18.32 -12.01
CA GLY A 90 14.43 -18.86 -12.30
C GLY A 90 14.65 -20.30 -11.81
N LEU A 91 13.82 -20.78 -10.88
CA LEU A 91 13.83 -22.17 -10.40
C LEU A 91 12.99 -23.11 -11.28
N GLN A 92 12.27 -22.60 -12.27
CA GLN A 92 11.31 -23.35 -13.08
C GLN A 92 11.88 -23.80 -14.45
N GLU A 93 13.17 -23.59 -14.71
CA GLU A 93 13.81 -23.86 -16.03
C GLU A 93 14.56 -25.19 -16.18
N ASP A 94 14.40 -26.17 -15.29
CA ASP A 94 14.92 -27.54 -15.56
C ASP A 94 13.79 -28.56 -15.75
N PRO A 95 13.30 -28.78 -16.98
CA PRO A 95 12.66 -30.03 -17.34
C PRO A 95 13.76 -31.05 -17.68
N VAL A 96 13.87 -32.10 -16.86
CA VAL A 96 14.57 -33.35 -17.25
C VAL A 96 13.76 -34.07 -18.33
#